data_AF-A0A3L6JRB0-F1
#
_entry.id   AF-A0A3L6JRB0-F1
#
_cell.length_a   1.000
_cell.length_b   1.000
_cell.length_c   1.000
_cell.angle_alpha   90.00
_cell.angle_beta   90.00
_cell.angle_gamma   90.00
#
_symmetry.space_group_name_H-M   'P 1'
#
loop_
_entity.id
_entity.type
_entity.pdbx_description
1 polymer ?
#
loop_
_entity_poly.entity_id
_entity_poly.type
_entity_poly.pdbx_seq_one_letter_code
_entity_poly.pdbx_strand_id
1 'polypeptide(L)'
;MTEKFRVEELIDRLLLIETLNSTLIHFILSSQVEGSIDPDRADSLTQGLLRARKWMEDSMTADNVPQSTANMMGLIVKRLAQLENLLPKLSERAKAAEAGRQPTEEILSFLDETSPQLTRTGQPVQAQSKVIPLVEAAPSLPKEAYRRTEMEDDQWGLVNQGQQIIDQYSKRCHVLLPLFWLEAAREIHRYHSDSPMMEDAIKLPSEFLIKIIKTLLTEAPGARLLQDLYSKRPAETTLEPTEMERVQRAVAKYFAGLEELLRGQIPLVEDKISDAQTAFDGFGWGGPELEKRLIKRINQRCEEALHEATNNTEPARQVIFAEITKLLSKLHHATLAEPRMREVLSQMKT
;
A
#
# COMPACT_ATOMS: atom_id res chain seq x y z
N MET A 1 38.13 2.45 24.42
CA MET A 1 38.44 2.55 22.98
C MET A 1 37.38 3.44 22.37
N THR A 2 37.76 4.62 21.89
CA THR A 2 36.86 5.65 21.36
C THR A 2 36.44 5.29 19.94
N GLU A 3 35.15 5.09 19.70
CA GLU A 3 34.59 4.93 18.36
C GLU A 3 34.81 6.23 17.58
N LYS A 4 35.69 6.18 16.58
CA LYS A 4 35.87 7.28 15.63
C LYS A 4 34.56 7.44 14.86
N PHE A 5 33.90 8.56 15.06
CA PHE A 5 32.81 9.07 14.22
C PHE A 5 33.28 9.05 12.75
N ARG A 6 32.73 8.14 11.93
CA ARG A 6 33.14 8.01 10.52
C ARG A 6 32.33 8.99 9.67
N VAL A 7 33.03 9.92 9.01
CA VAL A 7 32.44 10.92 8.10
C VAL A 7 31.56 10.26 7.02
N GLU A 8 31.92 9.06 6.57
CA GLU A 8 31.14 8.24 5.64
C GLU A 8 29.72 7.94 6.16
N GLU A 9 29.58 7.65 7.45
CA GLU A 9 28.31 7.37 8.09
C GLU A 9 27.45 8.63 8.22
N LEU A 10 28.07 9.81 8.36
CA LEU A 10 27.36 11.09 8.33
C LEU A 10 26.82 11.39 6.91
N ILE A 11 27.59 11.12 5.87
CA ILE A 11 27.20 11.36 4.46
C ILE A 11 26.03 10.46 4.06
N ASP A 12 26.12 9.16 4.31
CA ASP A 12 25.04 8.20 4.01
C ASP A 12 23.73 8.57 4.74
N ARG A 13 23.84 9.12 5.95
CA ARG A 13 22.68 9.53 6.75
C ARG A 13 22.14 10.90 6.37
N LEU A 14 22.97 11.83 5.88
CA LEU A 14 22.51 13.09 5.28
C LEU A 14 21.76 12.84 3.98
N LEU A 15 22.24 11.93 3.14
CA LEU A 15 21.54 11.47 1.93
C LEU A 15 20.18 10.86 2.28
N LEU A 16 20.07 10.16 3.43
CA LEU A 16 18.79 9.64 3.90
C LEU A 16 17.83 10.76 4.33
N ILE A 17 18.31 11.79 5.02
CA ILE A 17 17.49 12.96 5.38
C ILE A 17 16.99 13.66 4.11
N GLU A 18 17.84 13.81 3.10
CA GLU A 18 17.45 14.33 1.78
C GLU A 18 16.39 13.44 1.12
N THR A 19 16.56 12.12 1.17
CA THR A 19 15.61 11.15 0.62
C THR A 19 14.27 11.19 1.36
N LEU A 20 14.28 11.28 2.69
CA LEU A 20 13.10 11.44 3.53
C LEU A 20 12.38 12.76 3.24
N ASN A 21 13.13 13.86 3.09
CA ASN A 21 12.58 15.16 2.70
C ASN A 21 11.97 15.10 1.30
N SER A 22 12.63 14.47 0.34
CA SER A 22 12.09 14.27 -1.01
C SER A 22 10.79 13.46 -0.96
N THR A 23 10.79 12.33 -0.25
CA THR A 23 9.60 11.49 -0.07
C THR A 23 8.45 12.26 0.59
N LEU A 24 8.77 13.15 1.54
CA LEU A 24 7.80 13.97 2.27
C LEU A 24 7.25 15.11 1.40
N ILE A 25 8.09 15.76 0.58
CA ILE A 25 7.66 16.74 -0.41
C ILE A 25 6.74 16.07 -1.43
N HIS A 26 7.14 14.91 -1.97
CA HIS A 26 6.29 14.13 -2.88
C HIS A 26 4.98 13.72 -2.24
N PHE A 27 4.95 13.37 -0.95
CA PHE A 27 3.72 13.05 -0.23
C PHE A 27 2.80 14.27 -0.07
N ILE A 28 3.36 15.45 0.25
CA ILE A 28 2.56 16.69 0.37
C ILE A 28 2.01 17.09 -0.99
N LEU A 29 2.83 17.03 -2.05
CA LEU A 29 2.40 17.36 -3.40
C LEU A 29 1.36 16.36 -3.91
N SER A 30 1.60 15.05 -3.75
CA SER A 30 0.64 14.02 -4.18
C SER A 30 -0.66 14.12 -3.41
N SER A 31 -0.65 14.36 -2.10
CA SER A 31 -1.89 14.53 -1.32
C SER A 31 -2.70 15.77 -1.68
N GLN A 32 -2.04 16.85 -2.14
CA GLN A 32 -2.71 18.03 -2.66
C GLN A 32 -3.34 17.78 -4.05
N VAL A 33 -2.65 17.00 -4.90
CA VAL A 33 -3.12 16.67 -6.26
C VAL A 33 -4.24 15.63 -6.22
N GLU A 34 -4.08 14.56 -5.46
CA GLU A 34 -5.05 13.46 -5.35
C GLU A 34 -6.27 13.82 -4.49
N GLY A 35 -6.21 14.91 -3.71
CA GLY A 35 -7.28 15.31 -2.78
C GLY A 35 -7.56 14.28 -1.67
N SER A 36 -6.71 13.26 -1.52
CA SER A 36 -6.82 12.19 -0.54
C SER A 36 -5.43 11.82 0.00
N ILE A 37 -5.39 11.20 1.18
CA ILE A 37 -4.14 10.85 1.87
C ILE A 37 -4.08 9.34 2.01
N ASP A 38 -2.97 8.73 1.59
CA ASP A 38 -2.70 7.33 1.88
C ASP A 38 -2.25 7.16 3.35
N PRO A 39 -3.05 6.51 4.22
CA PRO A 39 -2.74 6.37 5.63
C PRO A 39 -1.51 5.49 5.87
N ASP A 40 -1.25 4.49 5.03
CA ASP A 40 -0.11 3.58 5.19
C ASP A 40 1.21 4.29 4.83
N ARG A 41 1.16 5.15 3.80
CA ARG A 41 2.28 6.03 3.46
C ARG A 41 2.53 7.08 4.55
N ALA A 42 1.47 7.67 5.11
CA ALA A 42 1.57 8.62 6.22
C ALA A 42 2.15 7.96 7.49
N ASP A 43 1.71 6.74 7.83
CA ASP A 43 2.25 5.95 8.94
C ASP A 43 3.73 5.62 8.71
N SER A 44 4.08 5.13 7.52
CA SER A 44 5.46 4.81 7.14
C SER A 44 6.37 6.05 7.24
N LEU A 45 5.91 7.21 6.77
CA LEU A 45 6.65 8.47 6.86
C LEU A 45 6.82 8.91 8.31
N THR A 46 5.75 8.90 9.11
CA THR A 46 5.78 9.23 10.54
C THR A 46 6.87 8.44 11.26
N GLN A 47 6.92 7.13 11.00
CA GLN A 47 7.86 6.23 11.65
C GLN A 47 9.30 6.46 11.17
N GLY A 48 9.50 6.76 9.88
CA GLY A 48 10.79 7.18 9.33
C GLY A 48 11.31 8.48 9.96
N LEU A 49 10.44 9.49 10.14
CA LEU A 49 10.81 10.76 10.75
C LEU A 49 11.11 10.63 12.23
N LEU A 50 10.32 9.87 12.99
CA LEU A 50 10.54 9.59 14.42
C LEU A 50 11.95 9.03 14.67
N ARG A 51 12.37 8.06 13.85
CA ARG A 51 13.70 7.43 13.98
C ARG A 51 14.81 8.37 13.51
N ALA A 52 14.61 9.10 12.41
CA ALA A 52 15.57 10.11 11.96
C ALA A 52 15.78 11.21 13.01
N ARG A 53 14.70 11.66 13.66
CA ARG A 53 14.74 12.65 14.75
C ARG A 53 15.50 12.13 15.95
N LYS A 54 15.15 10.94 16.44
CA LYS A 54 15.83 10.31 17.59
C LYS A 54 17.33 10.15 17.31
N TRP A 55 17.69 9.72 16.11
CA TRP A 55 19.11 9.63 15.73
C TRP A 55 19.81 10.99 15.69
N MET A 56 19.17 12.04 15.17
CA MET A 56 19.75 13.38 15.16
C MET A 56 19.93 13.91 16.59
N GLU A 57 18.96 13.67 17.48
CA GLU A 57 19.05 13.98 18.90
C GLU A 57 20.24 13.24 19.55
N ASP A 58 20.37 11.93 19.32
CA ASP A 58 21.47 11.12 19.83
C ASP A 58 22.83 11.56 19.26
N SER A 59 22.88 11.92 17.97
CA SER A 59 24.12 12.34 17.28
C SER A 59 24.58 13.74 17.68
N MET A 60 23.65 14.62 18.07
CA MET A 60 23.98 15.93 18.64
C MET A 60 24.64 15.82 20.04
N THR A 61 24.45 14.68 20.73
CA THR A 61 25.08 14.42 22.03
C THR A 61 26.43 13.72 21.94
N ALA A 62 26.87 13.31 20.74
CA ALA A 62 28.15 12.64 20.55
C ALA A 62 29.33 13.64 20.58
N ASP A 63 30.37 13.30 21.36
CA ASP A 63 31.62 14.06 21.40
C ASP A 63 32.25 14.08 19.99
N ASN A 64 32.53 15.28 19.46
CA ASN A 64 33.17 15.62 18.16
C ASN A 64 32.28 16.17 17.02
N VAL A 65 31.02 16.56 17.26
CA VAL A 65 30.24 17.27 16.22
C VAL A 65 30.53 18.78 16.26
N PRO A 66 30.91 19.43 15.13
CA PRO A 66 31.08 20.88 15.08
C PRO A 66 29.80 21.64 15.46
N GLN A 67 29.93 22.73 16.23
CA GLN A 67 28.79 23.51 16.74
C GLN A 67 27.86 24.02 15.63
N SER A 68 28.41 24.38 14.46
CA SER A 68 27.63 24.79 13.29
C SER A 68 26.74 23.65 12.76
N THR A 69 27.28 22.43 12.69
CA THR A 69 26.54 21.23 12.29
C THR A 69 25.48 20.85 13.32
N ALA A 70 25.80 20.95 14.62
CA ALA A 70 24.83 20.74 15.69
C ALA A 70 23.67 21.74 15.64
N ASN A 71 23.94 23.02 15.37
CA ASN A 71 22.90 24.04 15.22
C ASN A 71 21.99 23.78 14.00
N MET A 72 22.56 23.35 12.87
CA MET A 72 21.77 22.98 11.68
C MET A 72 20.92 21.73 11.94
N MET A 73 21.49 20.69 12.54
CA MET A 73 20.74 19.48 12.93
C MET A 73 19.61 19.82 13.92
N GLY A 74 19.84 20.71 14.88
CA GLY A 74 18.81 21.16 15.81
C GLY A 74 17.62 21.86 15.13
N LEU A 75 17.87 22.65 14.09
CA LEU A 75 16.80 23.27 13.29
C LEU A 75 16.01 22.21 12.49
N ILE A 76 16.70 21.21 11.93
CA ILE A 76 16.07 20.09 11.22
C ILE A 76 15.20 19.27 12.18
N VAL A 77 15.72 18.92 13.37
CA VAL A 77 14.98 18.21 14.43
C VAL A 77 13.70 18.97 14.81
N LYS A 78 13.79 20.31 14.98
CA LYS A 78 12.62 21.14 15.29
C LYS A 78 11.55 21.11 14.19
N ARG A 79 11.95 21.08 12.91
CA ARG A 79 11.02 20.96 11.78
C ARG A 79 10.43 19.56 11.68
N LEU A 80 11.21 18.52 11.91
CA LEU A 80 10.74 17.14 11.94
C LEU A 80 9.72 16.90 13.06
N ALA A 81 9.94 17.47 14.24
CA ALA A 81 8.98 17.40 15.35
C ALA A 81 7.63 18.07 15.02
N GLN A 82 7.62 19.12 14.17
CA GLN A 82 6.37 19.72 13.70
C GLN A 82 5.61 18.78 12.74
N LEU A 83 6.32 18.13 11.82
CA LEU A 83 5.74 17.18 10.87
C LEU A 83 5.25 15.89 11.55
N GLU A 84 5.99 15.39 12.53
CA GLU A 84 5.65 14.25 13.37
C GLU A 84 4.31 14.42 14.11
N ASN A 85 3.98 15.65 14.53
CA ASN A 85 2.70 15.91 15.20
C ASN A 85 1.50 16.00 14.24
N LEU A 86 1.76 16.15 12.95
CA LEU A 86 0.73 16.34 11.92
C LEU A 86 0.41 15.05 11.17
N LEU A 87 1.43 14.25 10.80
CA LEU A 87 1.24 13.04 10.01
C LEU A 87 0.34 11.97 10.66
N PRO A 88 0.44 11.66 11.97
CA PRO A 88 -0.47 10.72 12.63
C PRO A 88 -1.92 11.21 12.56
N LYS A 89 -2.15 12.51 12.77
CA LYS A 89 -3.50 13.10 12.71
C LYS A 89 -4.07 13.04 11.30
N LEU A 90 -3.23 13.16 10.28
CA LEU A 90 -3.61 12.99 8.88
C LEU A 90 -3.91 11.52 8.56
N SER A 91 -3.10 10.59 9.06
CA SER A 91 -3.34 9.15 8.92
C SER A 91 -4.65 8.73 9.57
N GLU A 92 -4.92 9.14 10.82
CA GLU A 92 -6.18 8.86 11.50
C GLU A 92 -7.39 9.46 10.77
N ARG A 93 -7.27 10.70 10.29
CA ARG A 93 -8.34 11.32 9.47
C ARG A 93 -8.55 10.59 8.14
N ALA A 94 -7.48 10.14 7.49
CA ALA A 94 -7.58 9.36 6.27
C ALA A 94 -8.24 8.01 6.52
N LYS A 95 -7.86 7.30 7.59
CA LYS A 95 -8.51 6.05 8.02
C LYS A 95 -9.99 6.26 8.34
N ALA A 96 -10.34 7.34 9.03
CA ALA A 96 -11.73 7.67 9.35
C ALA A 96 -12.55 8.04 8.08
N ALA A 97 -11.95 8.78 7.14
CA ALA A 97 -12.59 9.12 5.88
C ALA A 97 -12.77 7.90 4.96
N GLU A 98 -11.85 6.92 5.01
CA GLU A 98 -12.00 5.64 4.32
C GLU A 98 -13.04 4.74 5.00
N ALA A 99 -13.10 4.73 6.34
CA ALA A 99 -14.11 3.96 7.09
C ALA A 99 -15.53 4.46 6.84
N GLY A 100 -15.73 5.78 6.76
CA GLY A 100 -17.02 6.39 6.40
C GLY A 100 -17.41 6.25 4.92
N ARG A 101 -16.55 5.66 4.08
CA ARG A 101 -16.86 5.26 2.69
C ARG A 101 -17.30 3.79 2.58
N GLN A 102 -17.49 3.08 3.71
CA GLN A 102 -18.10 1.76 3.64
C GLN A 102 -19.60 1.86 3.32
N PRO A 103 -20.11 1.11 2.32
CA PRO A 103 -21.54 1.08 1.97
C PRO A 103 -22.47 0.70 3.13
N THR A 104 -21.92 0.11 4.19
CA THR A 104 -22.65 -0.34 5.38
C THR A 104 -23.26 0.81 6.18
N GLU A 105 -22.65 2.01 6.19
CA GLU A 105 -23.24 3.18 6.86
C GLU A 105 -24.26 3.92 5.99
N GLU A 106 -24.12 3.85 4.66
CA GLU A 106 -25.16 4.31 3.73
C GLU A 106 -26.41 3.41 3.86
N ILE A 107 -26.26 2.09 3.93
CA ILE A 107 -27.39 1.16 4.11
C ILE A 107 -28.07 1.35 5.48
N LEU A 108 -27.30 1.62 6.55
CA LEU A 108 -27.86 1.90 7.87
C LEU A 108 -28.57 3.26 7.94
N SER A 109 -28.05 4.29 7.27
CA SER A 109 -28.74 5.58 7.15
C SER A 109 -30.01 5.51 6.28
N PHE A 110 -30.05 4.65 5.26
CA PHE A 110 -31.27 4.35 4.50
C PHE A 110 -32.29 3.51 5.29
N LEU A 111 -31.85 2.71 6.27
CA LEU A 111 -32.73 1.92 7.14
C LEU A 111 -33.28 2.75 8.32
N ASP A 112 -32.52 3.72 8.82
CA ASP A 112 -32.94 4.61 9.91
C ASP A 112 -33.97 5.68 9.50
N GLU A 113 -34.18 5.95 8.20
CA GLU A 113 -35.24 6.84 7.72
C GLU A 113 -36.64 6.19 7.67
N THR A 114 -36.78 4.92 8.06
CA THR A 114 -38.08 4.23 8.07
C THR A 114 -38.72 4.13 9.45
N SER A 115 -39.20 5.26 10.00
CA SER A 115 -40.45 5.30 10.78
C SER A 115 -41.05 6.72 10.91
N PRO A 116 -42.40 6.85 10.87
CA PRO A 116 -43.07 8.01 10.31
C PRO A 116 -43.50 9.04 11.36
N GLN A 117 -43.29 10.32 11.07
CA GLN A 117 -44.04 11.40 11.74
C GLN A 117 -45.17 11.92 10.86
N LEU A 118 -46.38 11.58 11.30
CA LEU A 118 -47.64 12.20 10.94
C LEU A 118 -47.60 13.72 11.17
N THR A 119 -47.91 14.51 10.14
CA THR A 119 -48.77 15.71 10.30
C THR A 119 -49.49 16.09 9.01
N ARG A 120 -50.80 15.82 9.03
CA ARG A 120 -51.95 16.45 8.35
C ARG A 120 -51.74 17.77 7.58
N THR A 121 -52.30 17.79 6.37
CA THR A 121 -53.29 18.76 5.80
C THR A 121 -54.01 18.08 4.61
N GLY A 122 -55.30 17.71 4.67
CA GLY A 122 -56.45 18.44 4.07
C GLY A 122 -56.21 18.88 2.62
N GLN A 123 -56.88 18.43 1.54
CA GLN A 123 -58.28 18.09 1.26
C GLN A 123 -58.40 17.30 -0.09
N PRO A 124 -59.59 16.75 -0.45
CA PRO A 124 -59.74 15.66 -1.41
C PRO A 124 -60.27 16.09 -2.79
N VAL A 125 -59.84 15.47 -3.91
CA VAL A 125 -60.62 15.40 -5.17
C VAL A 125 -60.22 14.18 -6.04
N GLN A 126 -61.22 13.30 -6.22
CA GLN A 126 -61.56 12.43 -7.36
C GLN A 126 -60.61 11.33 -7.89
N ALA A 127 -61.12 10.11 -7.74
CA ALA A 127 -60.76 8.92 -8.49
C ALA A 127 -61.12 9.07 -9.98
N GLN A 128 -60.12 8.88 -10.85
CA GLN A 128 -60.31 8.40 -12.21
C GLN A 128 -59.31 7.29 -12.48
N SER A 129 -59.87 6.10 -12.66
CA SER A 129 -59.21 4.89 -13.16
C SER A 129 -58.58 5.15 -14.52
N LYS A 130 -57.25 5.19 -14.57
CA LYS A 130 -56.48 5.07 -15.80
C LYS A 130 -55.59 3.83 -15.67
N VAL A 131 -55.89 2.83 -16.49
CA VAL A 131 -55.11 1.62 -16.68
C VAL A 131 -53.74 2.03 -17.22
N ILE A 132 -52.67 1.77 -16.46
CA ILE A 132 -51.28 1.93 -16.89
C ILE A 132 -50.78 0.55 -17.33
N PRO A 133 -50.23 0.40 -18.55
CA PRO A 133 -49.64 -0.87 -18.99
C PRO A 133 -48.42 -1.22 -18.13
N LEU A 134 -48.41 -2.48 -17.70
CA LEU A 134 -47.35 -3.14 -16.95
C LEU A 134 -46.03 -3.21 -17.77
N VAL A 135 -44.91 -3.21 -17.05
CA VAL A 135 -43.50 -3.39 -17.47
C VAL A 135 -42.77 -2.09 -17.83
N GLU A 136 -42.57 -1.23 -16.84
CA GLU A 136 -41.31 -0.49 -16.76
C GLU A 136 -40.22 -1.51 -16.41
N ALA A 137 -39.24 -1.67 -17.31
CA ALA A 137 -38.03 -2.39 -17.03
C ALA A 137 -37.42 -1.80 -15.75
N ALA A 138 -37.22 -2.63 -14.73
CA ALA A 138 -36.43 -2.23 -13.57
C ALA A 138 -35.15 -1.56 -14.10
N PRO A 139 -34.75 -0.38 -13.61
CA PRO A 139 -33.49 0.22 -14.00
C PRO A 139 -32.43 -0.84 -13.74
N SER A 140 -31.76 -1.27 -14.81
CA SER A 140 -30.67 -2.23 -14.70
C SER A 140 -29.71 -1.66 -13.67
N LEU A 141 -29.66 -2.28 -12.48
CA LEU A 141 -28.71 -1.91 -11.45
C LEU A 141 -27.34 -1.78 -12.14
N PRO A 142 -26.61 -0.67 -11.94
CA PRO A 142 -25.30 -0.51 -12.54
C PRO A 142 -24.50 -1.76 -12.19
N LYS A 143 -24.05 -2.52 -13.22
CA LYS A 143 -23.26 -3.72 -13.00
C LYS A 143 -22.06 -3.32 -12.15
N GLU A 144 -21.96 -3.88 -10.95
CA GLU A 144 -20.80 -3.70 -10.08
C GLU A 144 -19.55 -4.06 -10.88
N ALA A 145 -18.54 -3.18 -10.86
CA ALA A 145 -17.34 -3.34 -11.68
C ALA A 145 -16.58 -4.63 -11.34
N TYR A 146 -16.66 -5.04 -10.07
CA TYR A 146 -16.10 -6.27 -9.53
C TYR A 146 -16.81 -6.60 -8.21
N ARG A 147 -16.74 -7.87 -7.80
CA ARG A 147 -17.22 -8.36 -6.51
C ARG A 147 -16.13 -9.16 -5.82
N ARG A 148 -15.95 -8.91 -4.52
CA ARG A 148 -15.09 -9.70 -3.64
C ARG A 148 -15.85 -10.92 -3.12
N THR A 149 -15.27 -12.11 -3.22
CA THR A 149 -15.79 -13.37 -2.69
C THR A 149 -14.99 -13.81 -1.46
N GLU A 150 -15.59 -14.65 -0.63
CA GLU A 150 -14.88 -15.22 0.53
C GLU A 150 -13.84 -16.28 0.11
N MET A 151 -14.12 -16.98 -0.99
CA MET A 151 -13.23 -17.99 -1.55
C MET A 151 -12.30 -17.39 -2.61
N GLU A 152 -11.03 -17.80 -2.55
CA GLU A 152 -10.04 -17.54 -3.60
C GLU A 152 -10.26 -18.45 -4.81
N ASP A 153 -10.16 -17.90 -6.02
CA ASP A 153 -10.17 -18.66 -7.26
C ASP A 153 -8.79 -18.64 -7.93
N ASP A 154 -7.98 -19.68 -7.69
CA ASP A 154 -6.62 -19.81 -8.22
C ASP A 154 -6.60 -20.52 -9.59
N GLN A 155 -7.33 -19.98 -10.57
CA GLN A 155 -7.41 -20.55 -11.92
C GLN A 155 -6.04 -20.73 -12.59
N TRP A 156 -5.07 -19.86 -12.27
CA TRP A 156 -3.73 -19.85 -12.85
C TRP A 156 -2.69 -20.61 -12.03
N GLY A 157 -3.06 -21.17 -10.87
CA GLY A 157 -2.13 -21.92 -10.00
C GLY A 157 -1.03 -21.08 -9.36
N LEU A 158 -1.16 -19.75 -9.36
CA LEU A 158 -0.13 -18.82 -8.88
C LEU A 158 -0.06 -18.80 -7.35
N VAL A 159 -1.22 -18.79 -6.68
CA VAL A 159 -1.29 -18.86 -5.22
C VAL A 159 -0.73 -20.18 -4.73
N ASN A 160 -1.14 -21.29 -5.35
CA ASN A 160 -0.62 -22.62 -5.04
C ASN A 160 0.90 -22.70 -5.28
N GLN A 161 1.39 -22.15 -6.38
CA GLN A 161 2.84 -22.08 -6.64
C GLN A 161 3.57 -21.29 -5.55
N GLY A 162 3.05 -20.12 -5.16
CA GLY A 162 3.63 -19.31 -4.09
C GLY A 162 3.68 -20.05 -2.75
N GLN A 163 2.58 -20.71 -2.38
CA GLN A 163 2.50 -21.51 -1.16
C GLN A 163 3.50 -22.68 -1.19
N GLN A 164 3.60 -23.42 -2.29
CA GLN A 164 4.56 -24.53 -2.43
C GLN A 164 6.01 -24.07 -2.24
N ILE A 165 6.35 -22.91 -2.80
CA ILE A 165 7.70 -22.33 -2.63
C ILE A 165 7.93 -21.96 -1.16
N ILE A 166 6.96 -21.30 -0.52
CA ILE A 166 7.06 -20.97 0.91
C ILE A 166 7.22 -22.24 1.76
N ASP A 167 6.41 -23.27 1.52
CA ASP A 167 6.47 -24.54 2.25
C ASP A 167 7.82 -25.24 2.07
N GLN A 168 8.37 -25.24 0.85
CA GLN A 168 9.67 -25.82 0.55
C GLN A 168 10.80 -25.15 1.34
N TYR A 169 10.76 -23.82 1.47
CA TYR A 169 11.81 -23.03 2.11
C TYR A 169 11.55 -22.74 3.60
N SER A 170 10.33 -22.99 4.11
CA SER A 170 9.93 -22.76 5.51
C SER A 170 10.82 -23.45 6.54
N LYS A 171 11.45 -24.57 6.16
CA LYS A 171 12.36 -25.34 7.03
C LYS A 171 13.73 -24.69 7.21
N ARG A 172 14.08 -23.70 6.38
CA ARG A 172 15.44 -23.13 6.29
C ARG A 172 15.44 -21.59 6.32
N CYS A 173 14.35 -20.95 5.95
CA CYS A 173 14.22 -19.51 5.84
C CYS A 173 13.06 -19.02 6.72
N HIS A 174 13.18 -17.80 7.26
CA HIS A 174 12.04 -17.12 7.85
C HIS A 174 11.04 -16.77 6.73
N VAL A 175 9.75 -17.00 6.95
CA VAL A 175 8.73 -16.91 5.88
C VAL A 175 7.75 -15.76 6.02
N LEU A 176 7.79 -14.99 7.11
CA LEU A 176 6.81 -13.91 7.33
C LEU A 176 6.73 -12.90 6.18
N LEU A 177 7.88 -12.39 5.71
CA LEU A 177 7.90 -11.42 4.62
C LEU A 177 7.39 -12.03 3.29
N PRO A 178 7.86 -13.21 2.83
CA PRO A 178 7.23 -13.92 1.72
C PRO A 178 5.72 -14.16 1.88
N LEU A 179 5.27 -14.51 3.08
CA LEU A 179 3.85 -14.75 3.38
C LEU A 179 3.02 -13.48 3.21
N PHE A 180 3.54 -12.31 3.60
CA PHE A 180 2.87 -11.02 3.39
C PHE A 180 2.51 -10.79 1.92
N TRP A 181 3.46 -11.05 1.02
CA TRP A 181 3.24 -10.94 -0.42
C TRP A 181 2.32 -12.04 -0.97
N LEU A 182 2.34 -13.24 -0.38
CA LEU A 182 1.42 -14.32 -0.75
C LEU A 182 -0.03 -13.97 -0.39
N GLU A 183 -0.26 -13.42 0.80
CA GLU A 183 -1.62 -13.01 1.22
C GLU A 183 -2.16 -11.90 0.33
N ALA A 184 -1.31 -11.00 -0.17
CA ALA A 184 -1.73 -10.04 -1.19
C ALA A 184 -2.18 -10.73 -2.49
N ALA A 185 -1.48 -11.79 -2.93
CA ALA A 185 -1.90 -12.56 -4.10
C ALA A 185 -3.23 -13.29 -3.83
N ARG A 186 -3.38 -13.95 -2.68
CA ARG A 186 -4.65 -14.57 -2.26
C ARG A 186 -5.82 -13.59 -2.29
N GLU A 187 -5.58 -12.40 -1.75
CA GLU A 187 -6.60 -11.37 -1.67
C GLU A 187 -7.00 -10.85 -3.06
N ILE A 188 -6.08 -10.72 -4.01
CA ILE A 188 -6.41 -10.37 -5.41
C ILE A 188 -7.30 -11.44 -6.05
N HIS A 189 -7.00 -12.71 -5.82
CA HIS A 189 -7.75 -13.85 -6.34
C HIS A 189 -9.16 -14.02 -5.72
N ARG A 190 -9.55 -13.17 -4.76
CA ARG A 190 -10.93 -13.10 -4.26
C ARG A 190 -11.81 -12.17 -5.08
N TYR A 191 -11.25 -11.38 -5.99
CA TYR A 191 -12.04 -10.45 -6.80
C TYR A 191 -12.47 -11.12 -8.10
N HIS A 192 -13.72 -10.84 -8.50
CA HIS A 192 -14.33 -11.39 -9.70
C HIS A 192 -15.06 -10.28 -10.47
N SER A 193 -15.06 -10.35 -11.80
CA SER A 193 -15.79 -9.44 -12.68
C SER A 193 -16.13 -10.15 -13.99
N ASP A 194 -17.22 -9.73 -14.64
CA ASP A 194 -17.58 -10.17 -16.00
C ASP A 194 -16.69 -9.52 -17.08
N SER A 195 -15.80 -8.60 -16.69
CA SER A 195 -14.96 -7.86 -17.62
C SER A 195 -13.93 -8.77 -18.32
N PRO A 196 -13.72 -8.61 -19.64
CA PRO A 196 -12.68 -9.36 -20.36
C PRO A 196 -11.26 -9.04 -19.85
N MET A 197 -11.07 -7.89 -19.19
CA MET A 197 -9.79 -7.47 -18.63
C MET A 197 -9.53 -8.04 -17.23
N MET A 198 -10.48 -8.78 -16.65
CA MET A 198 -10.34 -9.31 -15.30
C MET A 198 -9.22 -10.35 -15.19
N GLU A 199 -9.02 -11.17 -16.22
CA GLU A 199 -7.91 -12.13 -16.25
C GLU A 199 -6.57 -11.43 -16.09
N ASP A 200 -6.30 -10.40 -16.90
CA ASP A 200 -5.05 -9.65 -16.83
C ASP A 200 -4.94 -8.87 -15.50
N ALA A 201 -6.06 -8.37 -14.96
CA ALA A 201 -6.12 -7.67 -13.67
C ALA A 201 -5.84 -8.58 -12.45
N ILE A 202 -6.02 -9.90 -12.56
CA ILE A 202 -5.65 -10.84 -11.50
C ILE A 202 -4.26 -11.44 -11.75
N LYS A 203 -4.01 -11.88 -12.97
CA LYS A 203 -2.82 -12.65 -13.32
C LYS A 203 -1.56 -11.81 -13.27
N LEU A 204 -1.55 -10.64 -13.90
CA LEU A 204 -0.36 -9.79 -14.00
C LEU A 204 0.16 -9.32 -12.63
N PRO A 205 -0.65 -8.74 -11.71
CA PRO A 205 -0.13 -8.40 -10.39
C PRO A 205 0.36 -9.65 -9.63
N SER A 206 -0.36 -10.76 -9.73
CA SER A 206 0.00 -12.01 -9.04
C SER A 206 1.34 -12.55 -9.52
N GLU A 207 1.65 -12.48 -10.82
CA GLU A 207 2.97 -12.85 -11.35
C GLU A 207 4.10 -12.01 -10.73
N PHE A 208 3.91 -10.69 -10.55
CA PHE A 208 4.87 -9.83 -9.86
C PHE A 208 5.03 -10.23 -8.39
N LEU A 209 3.93 -10.50 -7.68
CA LEU A 209 3.96 -10.93 -6.28
C LEU A 209 4.70 -12.27 -6.11
N ILE A 210 4.39 -13.26 -6.95
CA ILE A 210 5.08 -14.55 -6.93
C ILE A 210 6.56 -14.40 -7.30
N LYS A 211 6.89 -13.50 -8.24
CA LYS A 211 8.29 -13.17 -8.57
C LYS A 211 9.03 -12.56 -7.38
N ILE A 212 8.39 -11.68 -6.61
CA ILE A 212 8.95 -11.13 -5.36
C ILE A 212 9.22 -12.27 -4.37
N ILE A 213 8.23 -13.13 -4.12
CA ILE A 213 8.35 -14.29 -3.20
C ILE A 213 9.53 -15.18 -3.61
N LYS A 214 9.62 -15.53 -4.90
CA LYS A 214 10.74 -16.31 -5.47
C LYS A 214 12.07 -15.62 -5.21
N THR A 215 12.21 -14.36 -5.62
CA THR A 215 13.47 -13.61 -5.47
C THR A 215 13.87 -13.44 -4.00
N LEU A 216 12.91 -13.35 -3.07
CA LEU A 216 13.20 -13.34 -1.63
C LEU A 216 13.75 -14.68 -1.15
N LEU A 217 13.15 -15.80 -1.54
CA LEU A 217 13.47 -17.12 -1.00
C LEU A 217 14.63 -17.85 -1.71
N THR A 218 14.87 -17.57 -2.99
CA THR A 218 15.81 -18.35 -3.81
C THR A 218 17.08 -17.59 -4.20
N GLU A 219 17.04 -16.26 -4.27
CA GLU A 219 18.16 -15.45 -4.76
C GLU A 219 18.88 -14.67 -3.65
N ALA A 220 20.18 -14.44 -3.81
CA ALA A 220 20.97 -13.61 -2.89
C ALA A 220 20.80 -12.10 -3.20
N PRO A 221 20.64 -11.22 -2.19
CA PRO A 221 20.89 -11.49 -0.77
C PRO A 221 19.68 -12.02 0.01
N GLY A 222 18.47 -12.01 -0.56
CA GLY A 222 17.25 -12.32 0.19
C GLY A 222 17.25 -13.68 0.86
N ALA A 223 17.63 -14.73 0.12
CA ALA A 223 17.63 -16.09 0.66
C ALA A 223 18.57 -16.23 1.86
N ARG A 224 19.76 -15.58 1.80
CA ARG A 224 20.74 -15.61 2.89
C ARG A 224 20.25 -14.86 4.12
N LEU A 225 19.69 -13.67 3.91
CA LEU A 225 19.16 -12.84 5.00
C LEU A 225 18.00 -13.52 5.74
N LEU A 226 17.11 -14.20 5.01
CA LEU A 226 16.01 -14.94 5.60
C LEU A 226 16.48 -16.22 6.32
N GLN A 227 17.55 -16.86 5.85
CA GLN A 227 18.20 -17.99 6.55
C GLN A 227 18.86 -17.54 7.85
N ASP A 228 19.60 -16.44 7.81
CA ASP A 228 20.25 -15.86 8.98
C ASP A 228 19.19 -15.46 10.02
N LEU A 229 18.09 -14.83 9.59
CA LEU A 229 16.98 -14.47 10.47
C LEU A 229 16.30 -15.70 11.09
N TYR A 230 16.13 -16.79 10.33
CA TYR A 230 15.53 -18.03 10.83
C TYR A 230 16.26 -18.60 12.05
N SER A 231 17.57 -18.37 12.15
CA SER A 231 18.37 -18.78 13.31
C SER A 231 18.21 -17.89 14.54
N LYS A 232 17.77 -16.63 14.35
CA LYS A 232 17.69 -15.59 15.38
C LYS A 232 16.27 -15.36 15.90
N ARG A 233 15.24 -15.67 15.10
CA ARG A 233 13.84 -15.34 15.35
C ARG A 233 12.95 -16.58 15.25
N PRO A 234 11.92 -16.74 16.10
CA PRO A 234 10.95 -17.83 15.96
C PRO A 234 10.25 -17.78 14.60
N ALA A 235 9.81 -18.94 14.11
CA ALA A 235 9.08 -19.04 12.87
C ALA A 235 7.69 -18.40 13.00
N GLU A 236 7.47 -17.30 12.27
CA GLU A 236 6.17 -16.64 12.15
C GLU A 236 5.54 -17.05 10.80
N THR A 237 4.47 -17.86 10.87
CA THR A 237 3.84 -18.48 9.69
C THR A 237 2.44 -17.93 9.37
N THR A 238 1.98 -16.92 10.10
CA THR A 238 0.66 -16.30 9.91
C THR A 238 0.73 -14.78 10.07
N LEU A 239 -0.03 -14.05 9.26
CA LEU A 239 -0.19 -12.61 9.42
C LEU A 239 -1.10 -12.27 10.61
N GLU A 240 -0.80 -11.15 11.28
CA GLU A 240 -1.69 -10.55 12.26
C GLU A 240 -2.87 -9.85 11.59
N PRO A 241 -4.01 -9.65 12.29
CA PRO A 241 -5.18 -9.00 11.72
C PRO A 241 -4.90 -7.60 11.15
N THR A 242 -4.03 -6.82 11.80
CA THR A 242 -3.64 -5.48 11.33
C THR A 242 -2.83 -5.54 10.03
N GLU A 243 -1.93 -6.51 9.91
CA GLU A 243 -1.14 -6.74 8.70
C GLU A 243 -2.06 -7.14 7.54
N MET A 244 -3.01 -8.05 7.81
CA MET A 244 -4.02 -8.47 6.83
C MET A 244 -4.94 -7.31 6.41
N GLU A 245 -5.35 -6.45 7.34
CA GLU A 245 -6.16 -5.26 7.03
C GLU A 245 -5.44 -4.33 6.03
N ARG A 246 -4.13 -4.11 6.21
CA ARG A 246 -3.34 -3.30 5.26
C ARG A 246 -3.22 -3.96 3.89
N VAL A 247 -3.03 -5.28 3.84
CA VAL A 247 -3.05 -6.03 2.58
C VAL A 247 -4.38 -5.83 1.86
N GLN A 248 -5.50 -6.01 2.57
CA GLN A 248 -6.84 -5.82 2.02
C GLN A 248 -7.07 -4.39 1.53
N ARG A 249 -6.61 -3.37 2.28
CA ARG A 249 -6.70 -1.96 1.87
C ARG A 249 -5.90 -1.69 0.60
N ALA A 250 -4.67 -2.22 0.49
CA ALA A 250 -3.83 -2.04 -0.68
C ALA A 250 -4.46 -2.68 -1.93
N VAL A 251 -4.97 -3.90 -1.81
CA VAL A 251 -5.65 -4.62 -2.90
C VAL A 251 -6.97 -3.95 -3.29
N ALA A 252 -7.77 -3.49 -2.32
CA ALA A 252 -9.01 -2.76 -2.61
C ALA A 252 -8.73 -1.46 -3.39
N LYS A 253 -7.68 -0.72 -3.03
CA LYS A 253 -7.26 0.49 -3.75
C LYS A 253 -6.80 0.19 -5.18
N TYR A 254 -6.16 -0.95 -5.40
CA TYR A 254 -5.80 -1.42 -6.74
C TYR A 254 -7.04 -1.65 -7.61
N PHE A 255 -8.02 -2.40 -7.12
CA PHE A 255 -9.27 -2.64 -7.87
C PHE A 255 -10.11 -1.36 -8.05
N ALA A 256 -10.12 -0.46 -7.08
CA ALA A 256 -10.73 0.88 -7.24
C ALA A 256 -10.04 1.67 -8.36
N GLY A 257 -8.71 1.60 -8.48
CA GLY A 257 -7.96 2.22 -9.57
C GLY A 257 -8.32 1.65 -10.96
N LEU A 258 -8.75 0.39 -11.03
CA LEU A 258 -9.17 -0.32 -12.24
C LEU A 258 -10.67 -0.25 -12.53
N GLU A 259 -11.46 0.41 -11.70
CA GLU A 259 -12.92 0.38 -11.80
C GLU A 259 -13.44 0.82 -13.17
N GLU A 260 -12.91 1.92 -13.70
CA GLU A 260 -13.26 2.42 -15.04
C GLU A 260 -12.94 1.37 -16.11
N LEU A 261 -11.73 0.79 -16.06
CA LEU A 261 -11.28 -0.24 -16.99
C LEU A 261 -12.18 -1.48 -16.95
N LEU A 262 -12.52 -1.94 -15.75
CA LEU A 262 -13.37 -3.12 -15.56
C LEU A 262 -14.81 -2.88 -16.01
N ARG A 263 -15.32 -1.65 -15.94
CA ARG A 263 -16.60 -1.24 -16.53
C ARG A 263 -16.55 -1.10 -18.06
N GLY A 264 -15.39 -1.31 -18.69
CA GLY A 264 -15.20 -1.19 -20.13
C GLY A 264 -14.93 0.24 -20.61
N GLN A 265 -14.62 1.16 -19.70
CA GLN A 265 -14.19 2.51 -20.01
C GLN A 265 -12.66 2.55 -19.97
N ILE A 266 -12.01 3.11 -21.00
CA ILE A 266 -10.55 3.25 -20.97
C ILE A 266 -10.23 4.57 -20.24
N PRO A 267 -9.63 4.54 -19.05
CA PRO A 267 -9.22 5.75 -18.35
C PRO A 267 -8.13 6.47 -19.15
N LEU A 268 -7.89 7.75 -18.82
CA LEU A 268 -6.79 8.48 -19.45
C LEU A 268 -5.45 7.83 -19.03
N VAL A 269 -4.82 7.15 -19.97
CA VAL A 269 -3.61 6.35 -19.72
C VAL A 269 -2.46 7.21 -19.19
N GLU A 270 -2.31 8.42 -19.74
CA GLU A 270 -1.27 9.38 -19.36
C GLU A 270 -1.38 9.77 -17.88
N ASP A 271 -2.60 10.04 -17.40
CA ASP A 271 -2.85 10.35 -15.98
C ASP A 271 -2.51 9.15 -15.09
N LYS A 272 -2.92 7.94 -15.49
CA LYS A 272 -2.61 6.72 -14.75
C LYS A 272 -1.12 6.45 -14.65
N ILE A 273 -0.37 6.68 -15.74
CA ILE A 273 1.08 6.57 -15.75
C ILE A 273 1.72 7.65 -14.88
N SER A 274 1.22 8.90 -14.93
CA SER A 274 1.72 9.99 -14.09
C SER A 274 1.51 9.74 -12.59
N ASP A 275 0.34 9.22 -12.22
CA ASP A 275 0.04 8.78 -10.86
C ASP A 275 0.99 7.65 -10.42
N ALA A 276 1.25 6.69 -11.31
CA ALA A 276 2.18 5.59 -11.04
C ALA A 276 3.63 6.07 -10.86
N GLN A 277 4.08 7.02 -11.69
CA GLN A 277 5.37 7.69 -11.54
C GLN A 277 5.45 8.41 -10.18
N THR A 278 4.41 9.15 -9.81
CA THR A 278 4.34 9.84 -8.52
C THR A 278 4.39 8.87 -7.35
N ALA A 279 3.71 7.73 -7.44
CA ALA A 279 3.75 6.68 -6.44
C ALA A 279 5.12 5.98 -6.36
N PHE A 280 5.82 5.84 -7.49
CA PHE A 280 7.17 5.29 -7.57
C PHE A 280 8.22 6.27 -7.01
N ASP A 281 8.14 7.55 -7.35
CA ASP A 281 9.01 8.59 -6.79
C ASP A 281 8.80 8.74 -5.27
N GLY A 282 7.55 8.52 -4.84
CA GLY A 282 7.15 8.48 -3.44
C GLY A 282 7.53 7.20 -2.68
N PHE A 283 8.27 6.27 -3.31
CA PHE A 283 8.59 4.97 -2.73
C PHE A 283 9.37 5.08 -1.42
N GLY A 284 8.86 4.41 -0.39
CA GLY A 284 9.40 4.50 0.96
C GLY A 284 10.70 3.72 1.10
N TRP A 285 11.84 4.39 1.26
CA TRP A 285 13.11 3.68 1.53
C TRP A 285 13.24 3.20 2.99
N GLY A 286 12.41 3.71 3.90
CA GLY A 286 12.45 3.42 5.34
C GLY A 286 13.69 3.97 6.07
N GLY A 287 13.80 3.72 7.37
CA GLY A 287 14.88 4.25 8.23
C GLY A 287 16.26 3.60 7.97
N PRO A 288 17.37 4.18 8.49
CA PRO A 288 18.72 3.67 8.26
C PRO A 288 18.95 2.27 8.83
N GLU A 289 18.22 1.88 9.84
CA GLU A 289 18.31 0.59 10.54
C GLU A 289 17.82 -0.62 9.73
N LEU A 290 17.13 -0.39 8.61
CA LEU A 290 16.53 -1.47 7.80
C LEU A 290 17.49 -2.02 6.74
N GLU A 291 17.34 -3.31 6.42
CA GLU A 291 18.08 -3.98 5.35
C GLU A 291 17.66 -3.49 3.95
N LYS A 292 18.44 -2.54 3.40
CA LYS A 292 18.14 -1.84 2.15
C LYS A 292 18.22 -2.71 0.90
N ARG A 293 18.98 -3.82 0.92
CA ARG A 293 19.16 -4.65 -0.28
C ARG A 293 17.86 -5.36 -0.68
N LEU A 294 17.02 -5.72 0.29
CA LEU A 294 15.68 -6.27 0.01
C LEU A 294 14.74 -5.20 -0.53
N ILE A 295 14.75 -4.01 0.08
CA ILE A 295 13.95 -2.87 -0.34
C ILE A 295 14.30 -2.47 -1.78
N LYS A 296 15.58 -2.44 -2.14
CA LYS A 296 16.04 -2.18 -3.51
C LYS A 296 15.52 -3.20 -4.52
N ARG A 297 15.42 -4.48 -4.14
CA ARG A 297 14.86 -5.53 -5.00
C ARG A 297 13.36 -5.36 -5.23
N ILE A 298 12.61 -4.95 -4.20
CA ILE A 298 11.19 -4.62 -4.34
C ILE A 298 11.02 -3.39 -5.24
N ASN A 299 11.83 -2.35 -5.03
CA ASN A 299 11.82 -1.15 -5.87
C ASN A 299 12.11 -1.48 -7.34
N GLN A 300 13.06 -2.38 -7.63
CA GLN A 300 13.32 -2.85 -9.00
C GLN A 300 12.09 -3.52 -9.64
N ARG A 301 11.25 -4.23 -8.87
CA ARG A 301 9.99 -4.78 -9.40
C ARG A 301 8.95 -3.69 -9.67
N CYS A 302 8.94 -2.62 -8.88
CA CYS A 302 8.11 -1.45 -9.15
C CYS A 302 8.57 -0.73 -10.43
N GLU A 303 9.88 -0.60 -10.62
CA GLU A 303 10.49 -0.02 -11.83
C GLU A 303 10.16 -0.86 -13.08
N GLU A 304 10.26 -2.19 -12.98
CA GLU A 304 9.84 -3.12 -14.04
C GLU A 304 8.37 -2.91 -14.42
N ALA A 305 7.46 -2.83 -13.43
CA ALA A 305 6.05 -2.58 -13.70
C ALA A 305 5.80 -1.21 -14.34
N LEU A 306 6.49 -0.16 -13.88
CA LEU A 306 6.36 1.18 -14.43
C LEU A 306 6.90 1.28 -15.87
N HIS A 307 7.98 0.55 -16.14
CA HIS A 307 8.56 0.43 -17.48
C HIS A 307 7.56 -0.23 -18.44
N GLU A 308 6.91 -1.32 -18.02
CA GLU A 308 5.85 -1.96 -18.79
C GLU A 308 4.65 -1.01 -18.98
N ALA A 309 4.25 -0.27 -17.95
CA ALA A 309 3.17 0.72 -18.09
C ALA A 309 3.46 1.78 -19.16
N THR A 310 4.72 2.19 -19.30
CA THR A 310 5.13 3.23 -20.24
C THR A 310 5.30 2.70 -21.66
N ASN A 311 5.79 1.47 -21.81
CA ASN A 311 6.23 0.93 -23.11
C ASN A 311 5.28 -0.09 -23.74
N ASN A 312 4.27 -0.57 -23.01
CA ASN A 312 3.32 -1.52 -23.56
C ASN A 312 2.49 -0.88 -24.68
N THR A 313 2.08 -1.67 -25.67
CA THR A 313 1.31 -1.22 -26.82
C THR A 313 -0.19 -1.17 -26.56
N GLU A 314 -0.67 -1.90 -25.55
CA GLU A 314 -2.10 -2.03 -25.26
C GLU A 314 -2.51 -1.08 -24.10
N PRO A 315 -3.40 -0.10 -24.34
CA PRO A 315 -3.82 0.88 -23.33
C PRO A 315 -4.37 0.27 -22.04
N ALA A 316 -5.16 -0.80 -22.16
CA ALA A 316 -5.72 -1.51 -21.01
C ALA A 316 -4.61 -2.10 -20.13
N ARG A 317 -3.59 -2.70 -20.75
CA ARG A 317 -2.44 -3.25 -20.02
C ARG A 317 -1.54 -2.16 -19.45
N GLN A 318 -1.35 -1.05 -20.15
CA GLN A 318 -0.63 0.11 -19.60
C GLN A 318 -1.26 0.58 -18.28
N VAL A 319 -2.59 0.68 -18.24
CA VAL A 319 -3.35 1.03 -17.02
C VAL A 319 -3.16 -0.03 -15.93
N ILE A 320 -3.25 -1.31 -16.27
CA ILE A 320 -3.03 -2.40 -15.30
C ILE A 320 -1.61 -2.32 -14.71
N PHE A 321 -0.58 -2.14 -15.54
CA PHE A 321 0.80 -2.01 -15.07
C PHE A 321 1.06 -0.74 -14.24
N ALA A 322 0.39 0.36 -14.57
CA ALA A 322 0.42 1.58 -13.77
C ALA A 322 -0.18 1.33 -12.36
N GLU A 323 -1.34 0.67 -12.29
CA GLU A 323 -1.95 0.30 -11.02
C GLU A 323 -1.16 -0.80 -10.27
N ILE A 324 -0.47 -1.71 -10.98
CA ILE A 324 0.48 -2.67 -10.36
C ILE A 324 1.61 -1.92 -9.66
N THR A 325 2.19 -0.91 -10.30
CA THR A 325 3.24 -0.07 -9.69
C THR A 325 2.74 0.55 -8.38
N LYS A 326 1.53 1.12 -8.41
CA LYS A 326 0.88 1.70 -7.22
C LYS A 326 0.62 0.66 -6.13
N LEU A 327 0.14 -0.53 -6.49
CA LEU A 327 -0.09 -1.64 -5.58
C LEU A 327 1.21 -2.08 -4.89
N LEU A 328 2.28 -2.30 -5.65
CA LEU A 328 3.57 -2.73 -5.11
C LEU A 328 4.17 -1.68 -4.17
N SER A 329 4.10 -0.40 -4.53
CA SER A 329 4.52 0.70 -3.64
C SER A 329 3.69 0.72 -2.35
N LYS A 330 2.37 0.54 -2.42
CA LYS A 330 1.49 0.51 -1.24
C LYS A 330 1.74 -0.69 -0.34
N LEU A 331 1.90 -1.88 -0.90
CA LEU A 331 2.25 -3.09 -0.14
C LEU A 331 3.61 -2.94 0.57
N HIS A 332 4.57 -2.31 -0.09
CA HIS A 332 5.85 -1.98 0.54
C HIS A 332 5.70 -0.95 1.67
N HIS A 333 4.89 0.09 1.48
CA HIS A 333 4.57 1.03 2.56
C HIS A 333 3.88 0.35 3.74
N ALA A 334 2.96 -0.58 3.49
CA ALA A 334 2.33 -1.38 4.52
C ALA A 334 3.36 -2.24 5.29
N THR A 335 4.31 -2.86 4.58
CA THR A 335 5.44 -3.60 5.18
C THR A 335 6.27 -2.69 6.09
N LEU A 336 6.51 -1.44 5.69
CA LEU A 336 7.25 -0.47 6.50
C LEU A 336 6.43 0.08 7.67
N ALA A 337 5.11 0.19 7.54
CA ALA A 337 4.22 0.71 8.58
C ALA A 337 4.01 -0.30 9.72
N GLU A 338 3.99 -1.60 9.42
CA GLU A 338 3.78 -2.67 10.39
C GLU A 338 5.00 -2.90 11.30
N PRO A 339 4.84 -2.85 12.64
CA PRO A 339 5.96 -2.98 13.58
C PRO A 339 6.73 -4.30 13.42
N ARG A 340 6.01 -5.42 13.26
CA ARG A 340 6.59 -6.76 13.17
C ARG A 340 7.39 -6.96 11.89
N MET A 341 6.83 -6.54 10.75
CA MET A 341 7.51 -6.53 9.46
C MET A 341 8.76 -5.64 9.45
N ARG A 342 8.68 -4.47 10.08
CA ARG A 342 9.82 -3.57 10.23
C ARG A 342 10.91 -4.17 11.12
N GLU A 343 10.52 -4.82 12.21
CA GLU A 343 11.46 -5.51 13.10
C GLU A 343 12.23 -6.59 12.35
N VAL A 344 11.53 -7.41 11.55
CA VAL A 344 12.12 -8.42 10.65
C VAL A 344 13.17 -7.81 9.73
N LEU A 345 12.86 -6.69 9.06
CA LEU A 345 13.82 -5.99 8.19
C LEU A 345 15.01 -5.39 8.94
N SER A 346 14.83 -4.99 10.19
CA SER A 346 15.93 -4.46 11.02
C SER A 346 16.86 -5.56 11.53
N GLN A 347 16.32 -6.71 11.94
CA GLN A 347 17.07 -7.85 12.44
C GLN A 347 17.88 -8.56 11.36
N MET A 348 17.52 -8.40 10.08
CA MET A 348 18.31 -8.89 8.95
C MET A 348 19.58 -8.08 8.68
N LYS A 349 19.61 -6.81 9.08
CA LYS A 349 20.77 -5.94 8.87
C LYS A 349 21.92 -6.27 9.83
N THR A 350 21.57 -6.71 11.04
CA THR A 350 22.44 -7.15 12.13
C THR A 350 22.78 -8.63 12.03
#